data_AF-A0A454VYV3-F1
#
_entry.id   AF-A0A454VYV3-F1
#
_cell.length_a   1.000
_cell.length_b   1.000
_cell.length_c   1.000
_cell.angle_alpha   90.00
_cell.angle_beta   90.00
_cell.angle_gamma   90.00
#
_symmetry.space_group_name_H-M   'P 1'
#
loop_
_entity.id
_entity.type
_entity.pdbx_description
1 polymer ?
#
loop_
_entity_poly.entity_id
_entity_poly.type
_entity_poly.pdbx_seq_one_letter_code
_entity_poly.pdbx_strand_id
1 'polypeptide(L)'
;RCTAALLLEVDPVALVRRGRGKGRGGAPDSALAQYVNDRPYAASSLLAVALAKVFKTALHGDCKAMPERAAAPLPLRIEVPALPARGGAALVRALFGPLGWSVVEAEPIALDPEFPEWGDSRYVRLVLEGELRLADALNHLYVLLPVLDDAKHYWVAPDEVDKLLRAGDGWLAGHPERKLITERYLSRRRGLAREAAERLELVRLAEAEGLDVEDVDNAVDETTDTEERPVPLARQRRDAILSALRAAGAVRVLDLGCGQGQLVQALLKDPRFTEVVGVDVSVRALTVAARRLRLDRMGERQAARVKLVQGS
;
A
#
# COMPACT_ATOMS: atom_id res chain seq x y z
N ARG A 1 -5.84 -13.37 31.58
CA ARG A 1 -5.08 -12.39 30.76
C ARG A 1 -4.30 -13.20 29.71
N CYS A 2 -4.47 -12.88 28.43
CA CYS A 2 -3.73 -13.51 27.33
C CYS A 2 -2.95 -12.42 26.59
N THR A 3 -1.71 -12.69 26.20
CA THR A 3 -0.85 -11.73 25.52
C THR A 3 -0.18 -12.40 24.32
N ALA A 4 -0.35 -11.79 23.16
CA ALA A 4 0.39 -12.15 21.95
C ALA A 4 1.46 -11.08 21.70
N ALA A 5 2.64 -11.50 21.23
CA ALA A 5 3.72 -10.60 20.84
C ALA A 5 4.09 -10.86 19.38
N LEU A 6 4.13 -9.80 18.57
CA LEU A 6 4.64 -9.84 17.20
C LEU A 6 6.02 -9.16 17.18
N LEU A 7 7.06 -9.98 17.15
CA LEU A 7 8.45 -9.51 17.06
C LEU A 7 8.91 -9.54 15.60
N LEU A 8 9.55 -8.44 15.17
CA LEU A 8 10.17 -8.34 13.85
C LEU A 8 11.67 -8.56 13.95
N GLU A 9 12.16 -9.61 13.28
CA GLU A 9 13.59 -9.80 13.04
C GLU A 9 13.93 -9.35 11.63
N VAL A 10 14.50 -8.14 11.51
CA VAL A 10 14.89 -7.56 10.23
C VAL A 10 16.39 -7.76 10.03
N ASP A 11 16.78 -8.42 8.95
CA ASP A 11 18.19 -8.49 8.53
C ASP A 11 18.61 -7.14 7.91
N PRO A 12 19.46 -6.35 8.60
CA PRO A 12 19.88 -5.04 8.11
C PRO A 12 20.74 -5.13 6.84
N VAL A 13 21.53 -6.21 6.69
CA VAL A 13 22.41 -6.41 5.53
C VAL A 13 21.60 -6.77 4.29
N ALA A 14 20.63 -7.67 4.41
CA ALA A 14 19.73 -8.01 3.31
C ALA A 14 18.88 -6.81 2.87
N LEU A 15 18.46 -5.96 3.82
CA LEU A 15 17.69 -4.75 3.54
C LEU A 15 18.45 -3.77 2.63
N VAL A 16 19.75 -3.59 2.86
CA VAL A 16 20.62 -2.75 2.02
C VAL A 16 20.86 -3.38 0.65
N ARG A 17 21.14 -4.69 0.59
CA ARG A 17 21.44 -5.39 -0.66
C ARG A 17 20.28 -5.36 -1.66
N ARG A 18 19.03 -5.44 -1.18
CA ARG A 18 17.82 -5.29 -2.02
C ARG A 18 17.58 -3.85 -2.49
N GLY A 19 18.17 -2.85 -1.84
CA GLY A 19 18.04 -1.43 -2.16
C GLY A 19 18.99 -0.89 -3.25
N ARG A 20 20.03 -1.65 -3.64
CA ARG A 20 21.10 -1.22 -4.58
C ARG A 20 20.67 -0.93 -6.03
N GLY A 21 19.38 -0.99 -6.34
CA GLY A 21 18.84 -0.56 -7.64
C GLY A 21 18.50 0.93 -7.76
N LYS A 22 18.63 1.73 -6.69
CA LYS A 22 18.27 3.15 -6.68
C LYS A 22 19.49 4.04 -6.37
N GLY A 23 19.99 4.72 -7.41
CA GLY A 23 20.76 5.97 -7.32
C GLY A 23 22.24 5.85 -6.93
N ARG A 24 23.12 5.89 -7.93
CA ARG A 24 24.46 6.47 -7.76
C ARG A 24 24.29 7.99 -7.60
N GLY A 25 24.61 8.53 -6.44
CA GLY A 25 24.65 9.98 -6.20
C GLY A 25 24.13 10.38 -4.82
N GLY A 26 24.97 10.27 -3.81
CA GLY A 26 24.72 10.81 -2.47
C GLY A 26 26.04 10.91 -1.71
N ALA A 27 26.21 11.99 -0.93
CA ALA A 27 27.39 12.26 -0.10
C ALA A 27 27.74 11.06 0.82
N PRO A 28 29.00 10.91 1.27
CA PRO A 28 29.46 9.76 2.07
C PRO A 28 28.56 9.40 3.27
N ASP A 29 27.93 10.38 3.93
CA ASP A 29 26.98 10.15 5.03
C ASP A 29 25.71 9.37 4.62
N SER A 30 25.28 9.52 3.37
CA SER A 30 24.12 8.78 2.83
C SER A 30 24.39 7.30 2.59
N ALA A 31 25.66 6.88 2.53
CA ALA A 31 26.05 5.48 2.41
C ALA A 31 26.07 4.79 3.78
N LEU A 32 26.53 5.48 4.84
CA LEU A 32 26.51 4.96 6.23
C LEU A 32 25.08 4.80 6.76
N ALA A 33 24.20 5.78 6.48
CA ALA A 33 22.79 5.73 6.87
C ALA A 33 22.01 4.53 6.28
N GLN A 34 22.54 3.87 5.23
CA GLN A 34 21.94 2.64 4.71
C GLN A 34 22.24 1.43 5.61
N TYR A 35 23.43 1.36 6.21
CA TYR A 35 23.84 0.25 7.07
C TYR A 35 23.52 0.46 8.54
N VAL A 36 23.54 1.72 9.01
CA VAL A 36 23.19 2.11 10.37
C VAL A 36 21.94 2.97 10.33
N ASN A 37 20.80 2.35 10.62
CA ASN A 37 19.52 3.03 10.75
C ASN A 37 18.61 2.29 11.73
N ASP A 38 17.50 2.93 12.02
CA ASP A 38 16.47 2.53 12.96
C ASP A 38 15.51 1.44 12.46
N ARG A 39 15.52 1.13 11.17
CA ARG A 39 14.50 0.26 10.56
C ARG A 39 14.37 -1.12 11.22
N PRO A 40 15.46 -1.77 11.71
CA PRO A 40 15.33 -3.03 12.42
C PRO A 40 14.69 -2.92 13.81
N TYR A 41 14.65 -1.72 14.38
CA TYR A 41 14.29 -1.48 15.79
C TYR A 41 12.99 -0.70 15.95
N ALA A 42 12.53 -0.03 14.90
CA ALA A 42 11.32 0.78 14.92
C ALA A 42 10.09 0.02 14.36
N ALA A 43 8.94 0.24 14.99
CA ALA A 43 7.62 -0.22 14.54
C ALA A 43 7.11 0.59 13.33
N SER A 44 7.89 0.54 12.25
CA SER A 44 7.68 1.24 10.99
C SER A 44 6.65 0.55 10.10
N SER A 45 6.53 1.00 8.84
CA SER A 45 5.73 0.35 7.80
C SER A 45 6.03 -1.16 7.61
N LEU A 46 7.19 -1.67 8.03
CA LEU A 46 7.48 -3.12 8.05
C LEU A 46 6.55 -3.89 9.00
N LEU A 47 6.17 -3.30 10.14
CA LEU A 47 5.25 -3.91 11.09
C LEU A 47 3.85 -4.04 10.50
N ALA A 48 3.38 -3.04 9.75
CA ALA A 48 2.12 -3.14 9.04
C ALA A 48 2.09 -4.32 8.04
N VAL A 49 3.20 -4.56 7.33
CA VAL A 49 3.32 -5.73 6.44
C VAL A 49 3.29 -7.05 7.23
N ALA A 50 3.94 -7.10 8.40
CA ALA A 50 3.90 -8.28 9.26
C ALA A 50 2.52 -8.53 9.86
N LEU A 51 1.80 -7.49 10.30
CA LEU A 51 0.40 -7.58 10.74
C LEU A 51 -0.47 -8.22 9.66
N ALA A 52 -0.40 -7.71 8.43
CA ALA A 52 -1.16 -8.24 7.29
C ALA A 52 -0.83 -9.71 6.97
N LYS A 53 0.39 -10.16 7.25
CA LYS A 53 0.83 -11.54 7.01
C LYS A 53 0.44 -12.49 8.14
N VAL A 54 0.69 -12.09 9.39
CA VAL A 54 0.52 -12.97 10.57
C VAL A 54 -0.92 -12.98 11.04
N PHE A 55 -1.59 -11.83 11.04
CA PHE A 55 -2.96 -11.67 11.52
C PHE A 55 -3.97 -11.50 10.39
N LYS A 56 -3.67 -12.07 9.20
CA LYS A 56 -4.51 -11.91 8.01
C LYS A 56 -5.98 -12.21 8.30
N THR A 57 -6.32 -13.35 8.88
CA THR A 57 -7.72 -13.74 9.14
C THR A 57 -8.38 -12.85 10.18
N ALA A 58 -7.65 -12.48 11.24
CA ALA A 58 -8.15 -11.60 12.28
C ALA A 58 -8.43 -10.17 11.76
N LEU A 59 -7.63 -9.66 10.81
CA LEU A 59 -7.89 -8.39 10.12
C LEU A 59 -9.20 -8.38 9.33
N HIS A 60 -9.66 -9.55 8.85
CA HIS A 60 -10.96 -9.69 8.17
C HIS A 60 -12.10 -9.94 9.16
N GLY A 61 -11.82 -10.06 10.46
CA GLY A 61 -12.82 -10.41 11.47
C GLY A 61 -13.23 -11.88 11.46
N ASP A 62 -12.47 -12.74 10.78
CA ASP A 62 -12.82 -14.15 10.63
C ASP A 62 -12.22 -15.02 11.74
N CYS A 63 -13.09 -15.76 12.45
CA CYS A 63 -12.69 -16.79 13.40
C CYS A 63 -13.64 -17.99 13.34
N LYS A 64 -13.23 -19.07 12.64
CA LYS A 64 -14.05 -20.29 12.51
C LYS A 64 -14.37 -20.96 13.85
N ALA A 65 -13.44 -20.89 14.80
CA ALA A 65 -13.60 -21.53 16.11
C ALA A 65 -14.50 -20.74 17.07
N MET A 66 -14.53 -19.42 16.96
CA MET A 66 -15.26 -18.52 17.87
C MET A 66 -15.80 -17.30 17.12
N PRO A 67 -16.78 -17.47 16.21
CA PRO A 67 -17.27 -16.39 15.35
C PRO A 67 -17.91 -15.25 16.14
N GLU A 68 -18.73 -15.57 17.15
CA GLU A 68 -19.36 -14.57 18.01
C GLU A 68 -18.33 -13.70 18.75
N ARG A 69 -17.19 -14.28 19.15
CA ARG A 69 -16.11 -13.54 19.80
C ARG A 69 -15.35 -12.62 18.85
N ALA A 70 -15.26 -12.96 17.57
CA ALA A 70 -14.64 -12.09 16.57
C ALA A 70 -15.56 -10.92 16.16
N ALA A 71 -16.88 -11.12 16.25
CA ALA A 71 -17.87 -10.08 16.00
C ALA A 71 -18.03 -9.11 17.18
N ALA A 72 -17.86 -9.58 18.41
CA ALA A 72 -18.06 -8.76 19.61
C ALA A 72 -16.85 -7.85 19.95
N PRO A 73 -17.08 -6.67 20.54
CA PRO A 73 -16.01 -5.88 21.16
C PRO A 73 -15.30 -6.65 22.29
N LEU A 74 -14.00 -6.43 22.41
CA LEU A 74 -13.15 -7.01 23.44
C LEU A 74 -12.40 -5.90 24.18
N PRO A 75 -12.15 -6.03 25.50
CA PRO A 75 -11.23 -5.15 26.20
C PRO A 75 -9.80 -5.44 25.71
N LEU A 76 -9.26 -4.55 24.88
CA LEU A 76 -7.96 -4.68 24.24
C LEU A 76 -6.98 -3.70 24.87
N ARG A 77 -5.72 -4.16 25.02
CA ARG A 77 -4.56 -3.33 25.29
C ARG A 77 -3.49 -3.64 24.26
N ILE A 78 -3.02 -2.62 23.54
CA ILE A 78 -1.98 -2.74 22.51
C ILE A 78 -0.82 -1.84 22.91
N GLU A 79 0.39 -2.40 22.89
CA GLU A 79 1.62 -1.66 23.17
C GLU A 79 2.54 -1.71 21.96
N VAL A 80 3.01 -0.54 21.52
CA VAL A 80 4.02 -0.39 20.47
C VAL A 80 5.22 0.35 21.07
N PRO A 81 6.29 -0.37 21.44
CA PRO A 81 7.37 0.20 22.25
C PRO A 81 8.17 1.32 21.60
N ALA A 82 8.32 1.29 20.26
CA ALA A 82 9.13 2.25 19.51
C ALA A 82 8.44 2.60 18.18
N LEU A 83 7.43 3.46 18.25
CA LEU A 83 6.65 3.91 17.09
C LEU A 83 7.26 5.20 16.51
N PRO A 84 7.72 5.21 15.25
CA PRO A 84 8.05 6.47 14.58
C PRO A 84 6.83 7.38 14.56
N ALA A 85 6.97 8.61 15.06
CA ALA A 85 5.88 9.58 15.10
C ALA A 85 6.32 10.88 14.43
N ARG A 86 6.36 10.91 13.09
CA ARG A 86 6.64 12.14 12.34
C ARG A 86 5.44 13.09 12.44
N GLY A 87 5.50 14.00 13.41
CA GLY A 87 4.37 14.83 13.87
C GLY A 87 4.16 14.76 15.39
N GLY A 88 4.99 13.96 16.09
CA GLY A 88 5.04 13.87 17.53
C GLY A 88 3.83 13.16 18.15
N ALA A 89 3.83 13.12 19.48
CA ALA A 89 2.77 12.52 20.28
C ALA A 89 1.39 13.15 20.04
N ALA A 90 1.33 14.44 19.69
CA ALA A 90 0.09 15.12 19.36
C ALA A 90 -0.59 14.53 18.12
N LEU A 91 0.18 14.22 17.06
CA LEU A 91 -0.37 13.57 15.87
C LEU A 91 -0.86 12.15 16.18
N VAL A 92 -0.13 11.40 17.00
CA VAL A 92 -0.56 10.05 17.42
C VAL A 92 -1.93 10.11 18.11
N ARG A 93 -2.11 11.07 19.04
CA ARG A 93 -3.41 11.29 19.69
C ARG A 93 -4.50 11.72 18.71
N ALA A 94 -4.19 12.59 17.74
CA ALA A 94 -5.16 13.03 16.73
C ALA A 94 -5.59 11.90 15.78
N LEU A 95 -4.71 10.92 15.53
CA LEU A 95 -5.00 9.77 14.65
C LEU A 95 -5.74 8.65 15.36
N PHE A 96 -5.39 8.33 16.61
CA PHE A 96 -6.03 7.22 17.33
C PHE A 96 -7.22 7.65 18.19
N GLY A 97 -7.23 8.88 18.71
CA GLY A 97 -8.29 9.36 19.61
C GLY A 97 -9.71 9.24 19.05
N PRO A 98 -9.97 9.64 17.78
CA PRO A 98 -11.30 9.54 17.19
C PRO A 98 -11.80 8.10 16.92
N LEU A 99 -10.96 7.07 17.11
CA LEU A 99 -11.25 5.69 16.72
C LEU A 99 -11.92 4.84 17.81
N GLY A 100 -12.39 5.45 18.90
CA GLY A 100 -13.08 4.76 19.99
C GLY A 100 -12.16 4.09 21.02
N TRP A 101 -10.85 4.38 20.99
CA TRP A 101 -9.95 4.01 22.09
C TRP A 101 -10.26 4.86 23.32
N SER A 102 -10.40 4.23 24.49
CA SER A 102 -10.60 4.93 25.76
C SER A 102 -9.32 5.58 26.26
N VAL A 103 -8.17 4.98 25.97
CA VAL A 103 -6.85 5.49 26.34
C VAL A 103 -5.94 5.48 25.12
N VAL A 104 -5.29 6.62 24.86
CA VAL A 104 -4.24 6.79 23.85
C VAL A 104 -3.04 7.48 24.49
N GLU A 105 -2.14 6.70 25.07
CA GLU A 105 -0.88 7.19 25.61
C GLU A 105 0.17 7.21 24.50
N ALA A 106 0.80 8.36 24.30
CA ALA A 106 1.89 8.54 23.37
C ALA A 106 2.99 9.31 24.09
N GLU A 107 3.91 8.56 24.71
CA GLU A 107 5.01 9.11 25.49
C GLU A 107 6.24 9.25 24.59
N PRO A 108 6.79 10.46 24.39
CA PRO A 108 8.06 10.64 23.70
C PRO A 108 9.17 9.82 24.36
N ILE A 109 10.00 9.19 23.53
CA ILE A 109 11.20 8.47 23.99
C ILE A 109 12.37 9.43 23.91
N ALA A 110 13.08 9.67 25.01
CA ALA A 110 14.31 10.47 25.03
C ALA A 110 15.32 9.97 23.97
N LEU A 111 16.01 10.90 23.30
CA LEU A 111 17.04 10.52 22.33
C LEU A 111 18.17 9.72 22.99
N ASP A 112 18.60 10.19 24.15
CA ASP A 112 19.52 9.51 25.02
C ASP A 112 19.22 9.91 26.48
N PRO A 113 18.92 8.98 27.39
CA PRO A 113 18.65 9.31 28.79
C PRO A 113 19.88 9.85 29.55
N GLU A 114 21.10 9.59 29.07
CA GLU A 114 22.33 10.14 29.66
C GLU A 114 22.60 11.60 29.23
N PHE A 115 21.98 12.05 28.13
CA PHE A 115 22.11 13.41 27.58
C PHE A 115 20.73 14.07 27.40
N PRO A 116 20.03 14.46 28.48
CA PRO A 116 18.68 15.04 28.41
C PRO A 116 18.58 16.30 27.55
N GLU A 117 19.67 17.07 27.41
CA GLU A 117 19.74 18.27 26.59
C GLU A 117 19.56 18.00 25.08
N TRP A 118 19.72 16.75 24.63
CA TRP A 118 19.42 16.35 23.25
C TRP A 118 17.91 16.24 22.98
N GLY A 119 17.11 16.24 24.04
CA GLY A 119 15.65 16.19 23.98
C GLY A 119 15.09 14.85 23.54
N ASP A 120 13.84 14.89 23.08
CA ASP A 120 13.12 13.70 22.67
C ASP A 120 13.54 13.21 21.28
N SER A 121 13.55 11.90 21.10
CA SER A 121 13.69 11.26 19.80
C SER A 121 12.42 11.43 18.98
N ARG A 122 12.47 10.97 17.72
CA ARG A 122 11.28 10.93 16.85
C ARG A 122 10.29 9.79 17.16
N TYR A 123 10.58 8.97 18.17
CA TYR A 123 9.75 7.82 18.52
C TYR A 123 8.90 8.13 19.74
N VAL A 124 7.77 7.46 19.80
CA VAL A 124 6.95 7.39 21.00
C VAL A 124 6.78 5.95 21.44
N ARG A 125 6.58 5.75 22.74
CA ARG A 125 5.93 4.56 23.27
C ARG A 125 4.43 4.79 23.15
N LEU A 126 3.76 3.94 22.39
CA LEU A 126 2.30 3.99 22.23
C LEU A 126 1.66 2.89 23.08
N VAL A 127 0.64 3.28 23.83
CA VAL A 127 -0.29 2.36 24.49
C VAL A 127 -1.72 2.75 24.11
N LEU A 128 -2.48 1.77 23.63
CA LEU A 128 -3.88 1.91 23.31
C LEU A 128 -4.69 0.98 24.21
N GLU A 129 -5.75 1.49 24.84
CA GLU A 129 -6.74 0.68 25.55
C GLU A 129 -8.16 1.06 25.12
N GLY A 130 -9.05 0.07 25.06
CA GLY A 130 -10.45 0.29 24.71
C GLY A 130 -11.23 -1.00 24.51
N GLU A 131 -12.55 -0.86 24.34
CA GLU A 131 -13.44 -1.95 23.96
C GLU A 131 -13.75 -1.88 22.46
N LEU A 132 -13.03 -2.68 21.66
CA LEU A 132 -13.17 -2.70 20.20
C LEU A 132 -13.18 -4.13 19.68
N ARG A 133 -13.70 -4.36 18.47
CA ARG A 133 -13.46 -5.62 17.78
C ARG A 133 -11.98 -5.72 17.45
N LEU A 134 -11.43 -6.94 17.52
CA LEU A 134 -10.02 -7.17 17.22
C LEU A 134 -9.67 -6.77 15.77
N ALA A 135 -10.59 -7.00 14.83
CA ALA A 135 -10.41 -6.61 13.43
C ALA A 135 -10.20 -5.10 13.28
N ASP A 136 -11.07 -4.29 13.88
CA ASP A 136 -11.01 -2.83 13.81
C ASP A 136 -9.70 -2.32 14.41
N ALA A 137 -9.33 -2.80 15.61
CA ALA A 137 -8.08 -2.45 16.26
C ALA A 137 -6.82 -2.77 15.41
N LEU A 138 -6.79 -3.94 14.76
CA LEU A 138 -5.70 -4.33 13.87
C LEU A 138 -5.69 -3.50 12.58
N ASN A 139 -6.85 -3.17 12.02
CA ASN A 139 -6.97 -2.32 10.84
C ASN A 139 -6.52 -0.89 11.12
N HIS A 140 -6.84 -0.33 12.30
CA HIS A 140 -6.32 0.96 12.76
C HIS A 140 -4.79 0.98 12.73
N LEU A 141 -4.12 -0.03 13.31
CA LEU A 141 -2.65 -0.14 13.27
C LEU A 141 -2.12 -0.32 11.84
N TYR A 142 -2.74 -1.20 11.06
CA TYR A 142 -2.32 -1.49 9.68
C TYR A 142 -2.30 -0.21 8.81
N VAL A 143 -3.31 0.65 8.97
CA VAL A 143 -3.41 1.91 8.23
C VAL A 143 -2.54 3.02 8.83
N LEU A 144 -2.51 3.17 10.16
CA LEU A 144 -1.89 4.33 10.81
C LEU A 144 -0.38 4.21 11.05
N LEU A 145 0.17 3.00 11.22
CA LEU A 145 1.63 2.84 11.38
C LEU A 145 2.41 3.42 10.18
N PRO A 146 2.04 3.16 8.91
CA PRO A 146 2.71 3.78 7.78
C PRO A 146 2.47 5.30 7.65
N VAL A 147 1.35 5.82 8.15
CA VAL A 147 1.02 7.25 8.16
C VAL A 147 1.94 8.00 9.13
N LEU A 148 2.23 7.39 10.28
CA LEU A 148 3.11 7.94 11.31
C LEU A 148 4.60 7.81 10.94
N ASP A 149 4.97 6.75 10.23
CA ASP A 149 6.30 6.54 9.68
C ASP A 149 6.65 7.56 8.59
N ASP A 150 5.68 7.93 7.73
CA ASP A 150 5.81 8.87 6.57
C ASP A 150 7.08 8.63 5.73
N ALA A 151 7.48 7.35 5.63
CA ALA A 151 8.73 6.91 5.00
C ALA A 151 8.58 5.60 4.21
N LYS A 152 7.40 5.31 3.62
CA LYS A 152 7.16 4.07 2.86
C LYS A 152 8.28 3.80 1.83
N HIS A 153 8.94 2.65 1.96
CA HIS A 153 10.12 2.29 1.13
C HIS A 153 9.77 1.52 -0.16
N TYR A 154 8.49 1.19 -0.38
CA TYR A 154 8.01 0.48 -1.57
C TYR A 154 7.22 1.42 -2.51
N TRP A 155 7.11 1.02 -3.79
CA TRP A 155 6.29 1.76 -4.76
C TRP A 155 4.81 1.57 -4.43
N VAL A 156 4.11 2.65 -4.11
CA VAL A 156 2.63 2.67 -3.99
C VAL A 156 2.03 2.49 -5.38
N ALA A 157 1.30 1.40 -5.57
CA ALA A 157 0.58 1.06 -6.80
C ALA A 157 -0.92 1.40 -6.64
N PRO A 158 -1.70 1.46 -7.74
CA PRO A 158 -3.11 1.86 -7.67
C PRO A 158 -3.96 0.99 -6.74
N ASP A 159 -3.64 -0.30 -6.59
CA ASP A 159 -4.31 -1.23 -5.68
C ASP A 159 -4.13 -0.86 -4.19
N GLU A 160 -3.20 0.03 -3.85
CA GLU A 160 -3.07 0.56 -2.49
C GLU A 160 -4.25 1.46 -2.10
N VAL A 161 -4.97 2.04 -3.07
CA VAL A 161 -6.22 2.77 -2.81
C VAL A 161 -7.28 1.78 -2.31
N ASP A 162 -7.51 0.69 -3.02
CA ASP A 162 -8.52 -0.30 -2.65
C ASP A 162 -8.18 -1.01 -1.33
N LYS A 163 -6.88 -1.18 -1.02
CA LYS A 163 -6.43 -1.68 0.29
C LYS A 163 -6.71 -0.67 1.41
N LEU A 164 -6.47 0.62 1.17
CA LEU A 164 -6.76 1.66 2.14
C LEU A 164 -8.26 1.74 2.43
N LEU A 165 -9.09 1.66 1.39
CA LEU A 165 -10.54 1.74 1.55
C LEU A 165 -11.09 0.52 2.29
N ARG A 166 -10.64 -0.70 1.97
CA ARG A 166 -11.05 -1.91 2.71
C ARG A 166 -10.62 -1.89 4.18
N ALA A 167 -9.37 -1.52 4.47
CA ALA A 167 -8.90 -1.46 5.86
C ALA A 167 -9.45 -0.22 6.60
N GLY A 168 -9.88 0.80 5.85
CA GLY A 168 -10.50 2.02 6.33
C GLY A 168 -12.02 1.93 6.47
N ASP A 169 -12.62 0.81 6.08
CA ASP A 169 -14.06 0.66 6.03
C ASP A 169 -14.68 0.83 7.42
N GLY A 170 -15.83 1.51 7.47
CA GLY A 170 -16.53 1.84 8.71
C GLY A 170 -15.92 2.94 9.59
N TRP A 171 -14.71 3.46 9.31
CA TRP A 171 -14.10 4.51 10.16
C TRP A 171 -13.39 5.64 9.41
N LEU A 172 -12.74 5.35 8.29
CA LEU A 172 -11.86 6.32 7.61
C LEU A 172 -12.65 7.47 6.96
N ALA A 173 -13.85 7.20 6.46
CA ALA A 173 -14.72 8.23 5.85
C ALA A 173 -15.11 9.30 6.87
N GLY A 174 -15.46 8.88 8.10
CA GLY A 174 -15.81 9.76 9.22
C GLY A 174 -14.61 10.37 9.94
N HIS A 175 -13.38 9.90 9.70
CA HIS A 175 -12.21 10.32 10.47
C HIS A 175 -11.85 11.82 10.25
N PRO A 176 -11.64 12.62 11.31
CA PRO A 176 -11.27 14.04 11.18
C PRO A 176 -9.99 14.26 10.35
N GLU A 177 -9.00 13.40 10.57
CA GLU A 177 -7.71 13.43 9.86
C GLU A 177 -7.70 12.64 8.53
N ARG A 178 -8.86 12.28 7.94
CA ARG A 178 -8.91 11.41 6.74
C ARG A 178 -8.04 11.88 5.58
N LYS A 179 -7.92 13.21 5.39
CA LYS A 179 -7.10 13.82 4.35
C LYS A 179 -5.62 13.52 4.59
N LEU A 180 -5.15 13.75 5.82
CA LEU A 180 -3.77 13.48 6.21
C LEU A 180 -3.43 11.99 6.10
N ILE A 181 -4.33 11.14 6.59
CA ILE A 181 -4.20 9.67 6.51
C ILE A 181 -4.03 9.24 5.06
N THR A 182 -4.95 9.64 4.20
CA THR A 182 -4.96 9.30 2.76
C THR A 182 -3.69 9.78 2.06
N GLU A 183 -3.30 11.04 2.29
CA GLU A 183 -2.11 11.62 1.68
C GLU A 183 -0.84 10.88 2.09
N ARG A 184 -0.62 10.62 3.39
CA ARG A 184 0.60 9.95 3.85
C ARG A 184 0.61 8.47 3.52
N TYR A 185 -0.53 7.79 3.67
CA TYR A 185 -0.67 6.37 3.32
C TYR A 185 -0.33 6.14 1.84
N LEU A 186 -0.74 7.02 0.94
CA LEU A 186 -0.46 6.92 -0.49
C LEU A 186 0.83 7.62 -0.92
N SER A 187 1.74 7.89 0.03
CA SER A 187 3.04 8.54 -0.21
C SER A 187 2.93 9.84 -1.01
N ARG A 188 1.88 10.63 -0.72
CA ARG A 188 1.56 11.94 -1.30
C ARG A 188 1.41 11.92 -2.82
N ARG A 189 1.03 10.77 -3.39
CA ARG A 189 0.69 10.66 -4.81
C ARG A 189 -0.66 11.31 -5.07
N ARG A 190 -0.62 12.56 -5.53
CA ARG A 190 -1.80 13.40 -5.75
C ARG A 190 -2.94 12.70 -6.50
N GLY A 191 -2.64 11.90 -7.53
CA GLY A 191 -3.66 11.15 -8.27
C GLY A 191 -4.38 10.12 -7.41
N LEU A 192 -3.64 9.25 -6.73
CA LEU A 192 -4.21 8.20 -5.85
C LEU A 192 -4.88 8.80 -4.62
N ALA A 193 -4.28 9.85 -4.03
CA ALA A 193 -4.84 10.52 -2.87
C ALA A 193 -6.16 11.23 -3.20
N ARG A 194 -6.26 11.83 -4.39
CA ARG A 194 -7.49 12.43 -4.89
C ARG A 194 -8.57 11.38 -5.14
N GLU A 195 -8.21 10.29 -5.80
CA GLU A 195 -9.11 9.15 -6.05
C GLU A 195 -9.69 8.58 -4.75
N ALA A 196 -8.82 8.32 -3.76
CA ALA A 196 -9.25 7.85 -2.44
C ALA A 196 -10.13 8.89 -1.72
N ALA A 197 -9.80 10.17 -1.79
CA ALA A 197 -10.59 11.23 -1.17
C ALA A 197 -11.99 11.38 -1.80
N GLU A 198 -12.09 11.29 -3.13
CA GLU A 198 -13.37 11.32 -3.85
C GLU A 198 -14.26 10.14 -3.43
N ARG A 199 -13.71 8.92 -3.35
CA ARG A 199 -14.47 7.74 -2.91
C ARG A 199 -14.89 7.82 -1.43
N LEU A 200 -14.02 8.27 -0.54
CA LEU A 200 -14.36 8.44 0.88
C LEU A 200 -15.44 9.50 1.10
N GLU A 201 -15.43 10.57 0.29
CA GLU A 201 -16.46 11.60 0.37
C GLU A 201 -17.83 11.10 -0.08
N LEU A 202 -17.88 10.23 -1.10
CA LEU A 202 -19.13 9.55 -1.51
C LEU A 202 -19.71 8.70 -0.37
N VAL A 203 -18.88 7.90 0.31
CA VAL A 203 -19.29 7.09 1.46
C VAL A 203 -19.84 7.98 2.58
N ARG A 204 -19.10 9.04 2.93
CA ARG A 204 -19.50 9.98 3.99
C ARG A 204 -20.83 10.68 3.69
N LEU A 205 -21.07 11.07 2.43
CA LEU A 205 -22.32 11.71 2.03
C LEU A 205 -23.49 10.72 2.09
N ALA A 206 -23.30 9.49 1.62
CA ALA A 206 -24.31 8.44 1.74
C ALA A 206 -24.70 8.15 3.20
N GLU A 207 -23.71 8.02 4.10
CA GLU A 207 -23.94 7.87 5.55
C GLU A 207 -24.68 9.07 6.15
N ALA A 208 -24.36 10.29 5.72
CA ALA A 208 -24.98 11.51 6.24
C ALA A 208 -26.44 11.70 5.79
N GLU A 209 -26.79 11.21 4.60
CA GLU A 209 -28.15 11.28 4.05
C GLU A 209 -29.07 10.17 4.58
N GLY A 210 -28.56 9.27 5.45
CA GLY A 210 -29.33 8.14 5.97
C GLY A 210 -29.81 7.19 4.88
N LEU A 211 -29.17 7.25 3.70
CA LEU A 211 -29.38 6.32 2.61
C LEU A 211 -28.60 5.07 2.95
N ASP A 212 -29.31 3.95 3.15
CA ASP A 212 -28.67 2.64 3.18
C ASP A 212 -27.83 2.50 1.90
N VAL A 213 -26.54 2.19 2.07
CA VAL A 213 -25.49 2.21 1.04
C VAL A 213 -25.65 1.05 0.02
N GLU A 214 -26.87 0.59 -0.22
CA GLU A 214 -27.13 -0.55 -1.12
C GLU A 214 -27.16 -0.20 -2.62
N ASP A 215 -26.99 1.07 -3.02
CA ASP A 215 -26.93 1.46 -4.45
C ASP A 215 -25.62 2.18 -4.86
N VAL A 216 -24.49 1.82 -4.24
CA VAL A 216 -23.17 2.03 -4.86
C VAL A 216 -22.51 0.67 -5.04
N ASP A 217 -22.71 0.12 -6.23
CA ASP A 217 -22.13 -1.13 -6.74
C ASP A 217 -20.66 -1.31 -6.33
N ASN A 218 -20.45 -2.09 -5.25
CA ASN A 218 -19.19 -2.69 -4.86
C ASN A 218 -19.39 -4.21 -4.90
N ALA A 219 -19.66 -4.76 -6.09
CA ALA A 219 -19.37 -6.16 -6.35
C ALA A 219 -17.88 -6.44 -6.06
N VAL A 220 -17.57 -7.19 -5.00
CA VAL A 220 -17.07 -8.58 -5.05
C VAL A 220 -17.02 -9.10 -3.61
N ASP A 221 -17.97 -9.98 -3.30
CA ASP A 221 -17.97 -10.87 -2.14
C ASP A 221 -16.91 -11.97 -2.35
N GLU A 222 -15.91 -12.08 -1.46
CA GLU A 222 -14.90 -13.16 -1.45
C GLU A 222 -15.18 -14.20 -0.35
N THR A 223 -16.45 -14.50 -0.05
CA THR A 223 -16.83 -15.62 0.85
C THR A 223 -17.11 -16.94 0.13
N THR A 224 -16.32 -17.28 -0.89
CA THR A 224 -16.21 -18.68 -1.37
C THR A 224 -14.76 -19.06 -1.65
N ASP A 225 -14.21 -19.90 -0.76
CA ASP A 225 -13.14 -20.84 -1.13
C ASP A 225 -13.75 -21.82 -2.15
N THR A 226 -13.68 -21.47 -3.42
CA THR A 226 -13.60 -22.44 -4.50
C THR A 226 -12.32 -22.14 -5.28
N GLU A 227 -11.68 -23.20 -5.76
CA GLU A 227 -10.54 -23.12 -6.65
C GLU A 227 -10.79 -22.04 -7.75
N GLU A 228 -9.75 -21.25 -8.05
CA GLU A 228 -9.69 -20.15 -9.03
C GLU A 228 -10.03 -18.73 -8.51
N ARG A 229 -8.98 -18.01 -8.07
CA ARG A 229 -9.04 -16.55 -7.91
C ARG A 229 -9.51 -15.87 -9.20
N PRO A 230 -10.45 -14.90 -9.14
CA PRO A 230 -10.84 -14.15 -10.31
C PRO A 230 -9.64 -13.43 -10.91
N VAL A 231 -9.45 -13.61 -12.22
CA VAL A 231 -8.40 -12.96 -12.98
C VAL A 231 -8.56 -11.44 -12.85
N PRO A 232 -7.55 -10.65 -12.46
CA PRO A 232 -7.71 -9.20 -12.29
C PRO A 232 -8.26 -8.53 -13.55
N LEU A 233 -9.15 -7.52 -13.43
CA LEU A 233 -9.78 -6.83 -14.56
C LEU A 233 -8.76 -6.30 -15.59
N ALA A 234 -7.61 -5.80 -15.14
CA ALA A 234 -6.54 -5.36 -16.04
C ALA A 234 -5.98 -6.51 -16.90
N ARG A 235 -5.95 -7.74 -16.37
CA ARG A 235 -5.59 -8.94 -17.11
C ARG A 235 -6.73 -9.41 -18.01
N GLN A 236 -7.98 -9.42 -17.53
CA GLN A 236 -9.15 -9.73 -18.36
C GLN A 236 -9.26 -8.80 -19.57
N ARG A 237 -9.10 -7.48 -19.36
CA ARG A 237 -9.11 -6.47 -20.43
C ARG A 237 -8.03 -6.74 -21.47
N ARG A 238 -6.82 -7.07 -21.03
CA ARG A 238 -5.71 -7.37 -21.94
C ARG A 238 -5.97 -8.67 -22.72
N ASP A 239 -6.51 -9.69 -22.07
CA ASP A 239 -6.85 -10.95 -22.71
C ASP A 239 -7.99 -10.76 -23.73
N ALA A 240 -8.99 -9.92 -23.41
CA ALA A 240 -10.04 -9.51 -24.33
C ALA A 240 -9.50 -8.73 -25.55
N ILE A 241 -8.60 -7.77 -25.33
CA ILE A 241 -7.93 -7.03 -26.42
C ILE A 241 -7.17 -8.01 -27.34
N LEU A 242 -6.40 -8.94 -26.77
CA LEU A 242 -5.66 -9.94 -27.57
C LEU A 242 -6.61 -10.82 -28.38
N SER A 243 -7.71 -11.29 -27.78
CA SER A 243 -8.72 -12.09 -28.47
C SER A 243 -9.39 -11.30 -29.60
N ALA A 244 -9.76 -10.05 -29.38
CA ALA A 244 -10.34 -9.18 -30.41
C ALA A 244 -9.36 -8.94 -31.57
N LEU A 245 -8.09 -8.65 -31.27
CA LEU A 245 -7.06 -8.47 -32.29
C LEU A 245 -6.80 -9.75 -33.10
N ARG A 246 -6.84 -10.92 -32.45
CA ARG A 246 -6.72 -12.22 -33.14
C ARG A 246 -7.91 -12.49 -34.05
N ALA A 247 -9.13 -12.23 -33.58
CA ALA A 247 -10.35 -12.40 -34.36
C ALA A 247 -10.38 -11.45 -35.57
N ALA A 248 -9.87 -10.22 -35.40
CA ALA A 248 -9.72 -9.26 -36.49
C ALA A 248 -8.58 -9.61 -37.47
N GLY A 249 -7.81 -10.68 -37.23
CA GLY A 249 -6.67 -11.04 -38.06
C GLY A 249 -5.55 -10.00 -38.04
N ALA A 250 -5.45 -9.19 -36.98
CA ALA A 250 -4.47 -8.12 -36.89
C ALA A 250 -3.04 -8.68 -36.86
N VAL A 251 -2.17 -8.10 -37.68
CA VAL A 251 -0.74 -8.45 -37.79
C VAL A 251 0.15 -7.30 -37.31
N ARG A 252 -0.33 -6.06 -37.41
CA ARG A 252 0.38 -4.84 -37.02
C ARG A 252 -0.50 -4.09 -36.02
N VAL A 253 0.07 -3.69 -34.88
CA VAL A 253 -0.69 -3.11 -33.76
C VAL A 253 -0.04 -1.81 -33.28
N LEU A 254 -0.87 -0.76 -33.15
CA LEU A 254 -0.50 0.51 -32.54
C LEU A 254 -1.19 0.63 -31.17
N ASP A 255 -0.39 0.78 -30.11
CA ASP A 255 -0.83 0.95 -28.73
C ASP A 255 -0.67 2.42 -28.32
N LEU A 256 -1.77 3.19 -28.39
CA LEU A 256 -1.82 4.60 -28.01
C LEU A 256 -2.02 4.73 -26.49
N GLY A 257 -1.08 5.38 -25.81
CA GLY A 257 -1.05 5.41 -24.34
C GLY A 257 -0.50 4.11 -23.75
N CYS A 258 0.57 3.58 -24.37
CA CYS A 258 1.13 2.29 -24.00
C CYS A 258 1.68 2.21 -22.56
N GLY A 259 1.86 3.36 -21.90
CA GLY A 259 2.31 3.48 -20.52
C GLY A 259 3.64 2.75 -20.29
N GLN A 260 3.65 1.83 -19.33
CA GLN A 260 4.83 1.02 -19.01
C GLN A 260 4.93 -0.26 -19.86
N GLY A 261 4.23 -0.35 -21.00
CA GLY A 261 4.37 -1.42 -22.00
C GLY A 261 3.77 -2.78 -21.61
N GLN A 262 2.73 -2.82 -20.77
CA GLN A 262 2.12 -4.10 -20.35
C GLN A 262 1.41 -4.83 -21.51
N LEU A 263 0.69 -4.09 -22.35
CA LEU A 263 0.02 -4.66 -23.52
C LEU A 263 1.05 -5.01 -24.60
N VAL A 264 1.99 -4.11 -24.90
CA VAL A 264 3.14 -4.37 -25.79
C VAL A 264 3.87 -5.67 -25.43
N GLN A 265 4.15 -5.89 -24.14
CA GLN A 265 4.80 -7.13 -23.69
C GLN A 265 3.97 -8.39 -23.99
N ALA A 266 2.66 -8.30 -23.85
CA ALA A 266 1.76 -9.43 -24.13
C ALA A 266 1.63 -9.70 -25.64
N LEU A 267 1.56 -8.65 -26.45
CA LEU A 267 1.56 -8.74 -27.92
C LEU A 267 2.84 -9.43 -28.43
N LEU A 268 4.01 -9.09 -27.88
CA LEU A 268 5.28 -9.68 -28.34
C LEU A 268 5.42 -11.20 -28.10
N LYS A 269 4.64 -11.77 -27.16
CA LYS A 269 4.60 -13.21 -26.91
C LYS A 269 3.90 -13.97 -28.03
N ASP A 270 3.01 -13.32 -28.76
CA ASP A 270 2.28 -13.93 -29.86
C ASP A 270 3.02 -13.64 -31.17
N PRO A 271 3.55 -14.64 -31.88
CA PRO A 271 4.35 -14.43 -33.09
C PRO A 271 3.52 -13.88 -34.26
N ARG A 272 2.19 -13.88 -34.18
CA ARG A 272 1.31 -13.31 -35.22
C ARG A 272 1.51 -11.80 -35.38
N PHE A 273 1.80 -11.08 -34.30
CA PHE A 273 2.00 -9.63 -34.35
C PHE A 273 3.41 -9.31 -34.83
N THR A 274 3.60 -9.05 -36.11
CA THR A 274 4.92 -8.83 -36.71
C THR A 274 5.42 -7.39 -36.51
N GLU A 275 4.53 -6.46 -36.17
CA GLU A 275 4.90 -5.08 -35.82
C GLU A 275 4.03 -4.56 -34.67
N VAL A 276 4.67 -4.08 -33.61
CA VAL A 276 4.02 -3.50 -32.42
C VAL A 276 4.64 -2.15 -32.13
N VAL A 277 3.85 -1.09 -32.23
CA VAL A 277 4.28 0.28 -31.94
C VAL A 277 3.58 0.76 -30.68
N GLY A 278 4.34 1.02 -29.62
CA GLY A 278 3.84 1.66 -28.41
C GLY A 278 4.10 3.16 -28.44
N VAL A 279 3.05 3.97 -28.24
CA VAL A 279 3.15 5.43 -28.19
C VAL A 279 2.70 5.92 -26.82
N ASP A 280 3.46 6.84 -26.23
CA ASP A 280 3.06 7.53 -25.00
C ASP A 280 3.63 8.95 -24.97
N VAL A 281 2.93 9.90 -24.35
CA VAL A 281 3.42 11.27 -24.14
C VAL A 281 4.50 11.33 -23.06
N SER A 282 4.52 10.36 -22.14
CA SER A 282 5.45 10.30 -21.03
C SER A 282 6.75 9.59 -21.40
N VAL A 283 7.83 10.36 -21.58
CA VAL A 283 9.21 9.84 -21.74
C VAL A 283 9.59 8.87 -20.60
N ARG A 284 9.12 9.16 -19.38
CA ARG A 284 9.34 8.31 -18.21
C ARG A 284 8.66 6.94 -18.36
N ALA A 285 7.42 6.91 -18.85
CA ALA A 285 6.68 5.67 -19.06
C ALA A 285 7.37 4.82 -20.14
N LEU A 286 7.80 5.44 -21.24
CA LEU A 286 8.55 4.78 -22.31
C LEU A 286 9.90 4.23 -21.83
N THR A 287 10.62 4.97 -20.98
CA THR A 287 11.88 4.49 -20.36
C THR A 287 11.64 3.25 -19.51
N VAL A 288 10.54 3.21 -18.74
CA VAL A 288 10.16 2.05 -17.93
C VAL A 288 9.73 0.88 -18.82
N ALA A 289 8.97 1.15 -19.89
CA ALA A 289 8.56 0.15 -20.87
C ALA A 289 9.77 -0.51 -21.53
N ALA A 290 10.74 0.28 -22.03
CA ALA A 290 11.98 -0.22 -22.63
C ALA A 290 12.74 -1.18 -21.69
N ARG A 291 12.89 -0.79 -20.42
CA ARG A 291 13.56 -1.63 -19.39
C ARG A 291 12.76 -2.90 -19.08
N ARG A 292 11.44 -2.81 -18.96
CA ARG A 292 10.57 -3.97 -18.68
C ARG A 292 10.59 -4.98 -19.83
N LEU A 293 10.54 -4.49 -21.06
CA LEU A 293 10.64 -5.30 -22.28
C LEU A 293 12.05 -5.85 -22.49
N ARG A 294 13.06 -5.27 -21.81
CA ARG A 294 14.48 -5.61 -21.95
C ARG A 294 14.96 -5.43 -23.39
N LEU A 295 14.58 -4.31 -24.03
CA LEU A 295 14.92 -4.04 -25.44
C LEU A 295 16.42 -4.20 -25.71
N ASP A 296 17.29 -3.73 -24.80
CA ASP A 296 18.76 -3.83 -24.94
C ASP A 296 19.30 -5.27 -24.92
N ARG A 297 18.50 -6.24 -24.47
CA ARG A 297 18.86 -7.67 -24.37
C ARG A 297 17.96 -8.55 -25.24
N MET A 298 17.08 -7.94 -26.02
CA MET A 298 16.13 -8.65 -26.86
C MET A 298 16.84 -9.15 -28.11
N GLY A 299 16.61 -10.40 -28.51
CA GLY A 299 17.19 -10.94 -29.74
C GLY A 299 16.71 -10.17 -30.97
N GLU A 300 17.55 -10.06 -32.00
CA GLU A 300 17.31 -9.22 -33.19
C GLU A 300 15.91 -9.42 -33.81
N ARG A 301 15.46 -10.68 -33.91
CA ARG A 301 14.13 -11.02 -34.44
C ARG A 301 12.96 -10.48 -33.63
N GLN A 302 13.09 -10.40 -32.30
CA GLN A 302 12.06 -9.80 -31.45
C GLN A 302 12.19 -8.28 -31.41
N ALA A 303 13.43 -7.75 -31.39
CA ALA A 303 13.69 -6.32 -31.39
C ALA A 303 13.13 -5.63 -32.64
N ALA A 304 13.26 -6.27 -33.81
CA ALA A 304 12.71 -5.76 -35.07
C ALA A 304 11.18 -5.61 -35.07
N ARG A 305 10.47 -6.31 -34.17
CA ARG A 305 9.00 -6.30 -34.09
C ARG A 305 8.46 -5.18 -33.20
N VAL A 306 9.29 -4.48 -32.43
CA VAL A 306 8.81 -3.51 -31.43
C VAL A 306 9.45 -2.14 -31.61
N LYS A 307 8.61 -1.11 -31.58
CA LYS A 307 9.05 0.29 -31.53
C LYS A 307 8.32 1.03 -30.42
N LEU A 308 9.06 1.81 -29.64
CA LEU A 308 8.50 2.75 -28.68
C LEU A 308 8.72 4.17 -29.20
N VAL A 309 7.66 4.98 -29.25
CA VAL A 309 7.70 6.34 -29.81
C VAL A 309 7.08 7.31 -28.80
N GLN A 310 7.71 8.46 -28.64
CA GLN A 310 7.10 9.55 -27.87
C GLN A 310 6.10 10.29 -28.74
N GLY A 311 4.85 10.38 -28.26
CA GLY A 311 3.82 11.23 -28.86
C GLY A 311 4.01 12.69 -28.48
N SER A 312 3.61 13.60 -29.37
CA SER A 312 3.54 15.05 -29.13
C SER A 312 2.34 15.44 -28.28
#